data_AF-A0A428ZC59-F1
#
_entry.id   AF-A0A428ZC59-F1
#
_cell.length_a   1.000
_cell.length_b   1.000
_cell.length_c   1.000
_cell.angle_alpha   90.00
_cell.angle_beta   90.00
_cell.angle_gamma   90.00
#
_symmetry.space_group_name_H-M   'P 1'
#
loop_
_entity.id
_entity.type
_entity.pdbx_description
1 polymer ?
#
loop_
_entity_poly.entity_id
_entity_poly.type
_entity_poly.pdbx_seq_one_letter_code
_entity_poly.pdbx_strand_id
1 'polypeptide(L)'
;MLRLAASGAVGVGISTTVGGGVAGASATPGVSQGMAGSAKLSGDVRRVIVFHLDSLHHEAPERLGLENFQRVAERGTRVAEALTISPWHPTVSGFWPLSTTSFPNPTTFAGSVFLRPWRQQRYLQHSFAGYTAHIANSDAYRSLNPGFDFVRLHDDDSDEDNVRLGLRQLRQHEDLAFMRLLLQDTNAVSQEVANAPAGVPWARDIYGNGSPYPDAVRNADRLLGTFLDGLERLGMAEDTLLVVLADGQSRHGWHPVQAEDSWRIPLVFAGPGVAKGRTVPYAENIDIAPTIAALAGVAGPTDDGGSGRVLDEIRTTGGLANGVPRRVERINRQIVEYLRVEGWMRAHAREYPYLDVRLMAAHNGLVTDAQFWSLDRIDEWPQAGSLDRMIEDNQYALDLLHQALQESGAPPLPGGRG
;
A
#
# COMPACT_ATOMS: atom_id res chain seq x y z
N MET A 1 -27.35 -16.83 7.94
CA MET A 1 -26.47 -18.02 8.07
C MET A 1 -26.41 -18.75 6.73
N LEU A 2 -25.33 -18.55 5.98
CA LEU A 2 -24.88 -19.47 4.94
C LEU A 2 -23.40 -19.13 4.67
N ARG A 3 -22.51 -19.98 5.21
CA ARG A 3 -21.07 -19.99 4.97
C ARG A 3 -20.83 -20.57 3.57
N LEU A 4 -20.10 -19.87 2.72
CA LEU A 4 -19.55 -20.44 1.49
C LEU A 4 -18.21 -21.10 1.82
N ALA A 5 -18.20 -22.43 1.73
CA ALA A 5 -17.06 -23.30 1.99
C ALA A 5 -16.11 -23.35 0.79
N ALA A 6 -14.83 -23.51 1.11
CA ALA A 6 -13.73 -23.78 0.19
C ALA A 6 -13.95 -25.08 -0.62
N SER A 7 -13.68 -25.01 -1.92
CA SER A 7 -13.32 -26.15 -2.78
C SER A 7 -11.84 -25.96 -3.15
N GLY A 8 -10.92 -26.92 -3.04
CA GLY A 8 -11.05 -28.35 -3.27
C GLY A 8 -10.20 -28.69 -4.48
N ALA A 9 -8.87 -28.76 -4.29
CA ALA A 9 -7.91 -29.07 -5.35
C ALA A 9 -8.10 -30.50 -5.86
N VAL A 10 -8.31 -30.65 -7.17
CA VAL A 10 -8.32 -31.94 -7.86
C VAL A 10 -6.96 -32.13 -8.52
N GLY A 11 -6.22 -33.13 -8.05
CA GLY A 11 -5.00 -33.60 -8.69
C GLY A 11 -5.32 -34.41 -9.95
N VAL A 12 -4.57 -34.16 -11.01
CA VAL A 12 -4.49 -35.06 -12.16
C VAL A 12 -3.01 -35.28 -12.44
N GLY A 13 -2.53 -36.48 -12.12
CA GLY A 13 -1.24 -36.97 -12.57
C GLY A 13 -1.36 -37.48 -14.01
N ILE A 14 -0.42 -37.09 -14.87
CA ILE A 14 -0.14 -37.79 -16.13
C ILE A 14 1.36 -38.00 -16.26
N SER A 15 1.67 -39.23 -16.64
CA SER A 15 2.94 -39.92 -16.71
C SER A 15 3.95 -39.34 -17.70
N THR A 16 5.21 -39.53 -17.34
CA THR A 16 6.45 -39.34 -18.11
C THR A 16 6.49 -40.08 -19.45
N THR A 17 7.12 -39.48 -20.46
CA THR A 17 8.00 -40.17 -21.41
C THR A 17 9.12 -39.23 -21.90
N VAL A 18 10.27 -39.85 -22.15
CA VAL A 18 11.61 -39.30 -22.35
C VAL A 18 11.90 -39.08 -23.85
N GLY A 19 12.69 -38.05 -24.19
CA GLY A 19 13.36 -37.91 -25.49
C GLY A 19 14.40 -36.79 -25.46
N GLY A 20 15.65 -37.10 -25.83
CA GLY A 20 16.85 -36.24 -25.72
C GLY A 20 16.77 -34.91 -26.49
N GLY A 21 17.55 -33.88 -26.21
CA GLY A 21 18.95 -33.85 -25.77
C GLY A 21 19.77 -33.21 -26.88
N VAL A 22 20.07 -31.90 -26.78
CA VAL A 22 21.23 -31.27 -27.43
C VAL A 22 21.68 -30.10 -26.55
N ALA A 23 22.97 -30.14 -26.19
CA ALA A 23 23.67 -29.14 -25.40
C ALA A 23 24.01 -27.90 -26.21
N GLY A 24 23.87 -26.73 -25.61
CA GLY A 24 24.40 -25.46 -26.09
C GLY A 24 24.76 -24.59 -24.89
N ALA A 25 26.03 -24.60 -24.51
CA ALA A 25 26.57 -23.81 -23.43
C ALA A 25 26.61 -22.33 -23.82
N SER A 26 26.00 -21.46 -23.01
CA SER A 26 26.28 -20.03 -23.01
C SER A 26 26.53 -19.59 -21.57
N ALA A 27 27.76 -19.19 -21.31
CA ALA A 27 28.25 -18.72 -20.03
C ALA A 27 27.50 -17.46 -19.57
N THR A 28 26.97 -17.51 -18.35
CA THR A 28 26.47 -16.35 -17.61
C THR A 28 27.66 -15.61 -16.98
N PRO A 29 27.78 -14.27 -17.12
CA PRO A 29 28.71 -13.50 -16.31
C PRO A 29 28.18 -13.46 -14.87
N GLY A 30 29.04 -13.80 -13.92
CA GLY A 30 28.71 -13.84 -12.50
C GLY A 30 28.23 -12.49 -11.98
N VAL A 31 27.01 -12.45 -11.46
CA VAL A 31 26.58 -11.42 -10.54
C VAL A 31 27.30 -11.68 -9.22
N SER A 32 28.27 -10.82 -8.90
CA SER A 32 28.87 -10.79 -7.57
C SER A 32 27.76 -10.51 -6.56
N GLN A 33 27.37 -11.53 -5.80
CA GLN A 33 26.61 -11.34 -4.56
C GLN A 33 27.50 -10.56 -3.60
N GLY A 34 27.34 -9.23 -3.59
CA GLY A 34 27.77 -8.43 -2.46
C GLY A 34 26.94 -8.87 -1.26
N MET A 35 27.57 -9.54 -0.30
CA MET A 35 27.00 -9.74 1.02
C MET A 35 26.72 -8.36 1.61
N ALA A 36 25.47 -7.91 1.55
CA ALA A 36 25.01 -6.76 2.31
C ALA A 36 25.11 -7.14 3.79
N GLY A 37 26.14 -6.62 4.46
CA GLY A 37 26.34 -6.81 5.89
C GLY A 37 25.10 -6.35 6.65
N SER A 38 24.64 -7.18 7.58
CA SER A 38 23.57 -6.86 8.52
C SER A 38 23.97 -5.63 9.34
N ALA A 39 23.37 -4.48 9.03
CA ALA A 39 23.67 -3.24 9.74
C ALA A 39 23.01 -3.25 11.13
N LYS A 40 23.80 -2.94 12.17
CA LYS A 40 23.29 -2.63 13.50
C LYS A 40 22.56 -1.29 13.41
N LEU A 41 21.37 -1.18 13.99
CA LEU A 41 20.62 0.07 14.04
C LEU A 41 21.52 1.22 14.53
N SER A 42 21.48 2.35 13.83
CA SER A 42 22.35 3.49 14.14
C SER A 42 21.59 4.55 14.92
N GLY A 43 22.27 5.18 15.89
CA GLY A 43 21.66 6.21 16.75
C GLY A 43 20.84 5.62 17.90
N ASP A 44 19.83 6.36 18.34
CA ASP A 44 19.00 6.03 19.51
C ASP A 44 17.83 5.09 19.17
N VAL A 45 17.56 4.80 17.88
CA VAL A 45 16.52 3.85 17.46
C VAL A 45 17.00 2.42 17.72
N ARG A 46 16.34 1.71 18.63
CA ARG A 46 16.57 0.27 18.88
C ARG A 46 15.52 -0.63 18.26
N ARG A 47 14.35 -0.09 17.93
CA ARG A 47 13.29 -0.84 17.27
C ARG A 47 12.37 0.06 16.48
N VAL A 48 11.77 -0.52 15.45
CA VAL A 48 10.77 0.11 14.61
C VAL A 48 9.46 -0.66 14.75
N ILE A 49 8.38 0.07 14.97
CA ILE A 49 7.04 -0.50 15.05
C ILE A 49 6.14 0.25 14.06
N VAL A 50 5.61 -0.48 13.10
CA VAL A 50 4.56 -0.01 12.21
C VAL A 50 3.22 -0.49 12.77
N PHE A 51 2.49 0.44 13.39
CA PHE A 51 1.15 0.20 13.93
C PHE A 51 0.13 0.61 12.86
N HIS A 52 -0.44 -0.39 12.19
CA HIS A 52 -1.22 -0.21 10.98
C HIS A 52 -2.70 -0.43 11.29
N LEU A 53 -3.50 0.59 11.01
CA LEU A 53 -4.95 0.61 11.16
C LEU A 53 -5.59 0.47 9.77
N ASP A 54 -5.96 -0.76 9.37
CA ASP A 54 -6.57 -0.99 8.04
C ASP A 54 -7.85 -0.16 7.91
N SER A 55 -8.06 0.49 6.77
CA SER A 55 -9.30 1.20 6.48
C SER A 55 -9.60 2.36 7.44
N LEU A 56 -8.58 2.97 8.06
CA LEU A 56 -8.73 4.23 8.79
C LEU A 56 -8.78 5.42 7.81
N HIS A 57 -9.94 6.08 7.75
CA HIS A 57 -10.18 7.23 6.89
C HIS A 57 -9.33 8.43 7.32
N HIS A 58 -8.78 9.19 6.37
CA HIS A 58 -7.89 10.32 6.65
C HIS A 58 -8.51 11.42 7.53
N GLU A 59 -9.83 11.62 7.48
CA GLU A 59 -10.53 12.58 8.35
C GLU A 59 -10.79 12.06 9.76
N ALA A 60 -10.65 10.74 10.00
CA ALA A 60 -11.08 10.13 11.25
C ALA A 60 -10.34 10.67 12.49
N PRO A 61 -9.01 10.93 12.48
CA PRO A 61 -8.31 11.47 13.63
C PRO A 61 -8.93 12.77 14.18
N GLU A 62 -9.15 13.76 13.32
CA GLU A 62 -9.76 15.04 13.70
C GLU A 62 -11.28 14.93 13.89
N ARG A 63 -11.98 14.24 12.99
CA ARG A 63 -13.45 14.18 13.00
C ARG A 63 -14.02 13.44 14.21
N LEU A 64 -13.32 12.40 14.66
CA LEU A 64 -13.76 11.56 15.78
C LEU A 64 -13.04 11.88 17.09
N GLY A 65 -12.03 12.76 17.07
CA GLY A 65 -11.25 13.14 18.24
C GLY A 65 -10.41 11.98 18.79
N LEU A 66 -9.59 11.35 17.94
CA LEU A 66 -8.79 10.18 18.31
C LEU A 66 -7.61 10.57 19.22
N GLU A 67 -7.82 10.48 20.53
CA GLU A 67 -6.90 11.00 21.54
C GLU A 67 -5.51 10.35 21.47
N ASN A 68 -5.42 9.04 21.24
CA ASN A 68 -4.12 8.35 21.22
C ASN A 68 -3.36 8.62 19.93
N PHE A 69 -4.06 8.72 18.80
CA PHE A 69 -3.45 9.19 17.55
C PHE A 69 -2.87 10.61 17.72
N GLN A 70 -3.61 11.53 18.34
CA GLN A 70 -3.10 12.88 18.62
C GLN A 70 -1.92 12.87 19.58
N ARG A 71 -1.93 12.01 20.62
CA ARG A 71 -0.78 11.79 21.52
C ARG A 71 0.48 11.38 20.76
N VAL A 72 0.37 10.53 19.73
CA VAL A 72 1.51 10.18 18.86
C VAL A 72 1.95 11.40 18.02
N ALA A 73 1.00 12.13 17.43
CA ALA A 73 1.28 13.30 16.59
C ALA A 73 1.98 14.43 17.38
N GLU A 74 1.56 14.70 18.61
CA GLU A 74 2.20 15.70 19.49
C GLU A 74 3.65 15.34 19.83
N ARG A 75 3.94 14.05 20.01
CA ARG A 75 5.28 13.52 20.28
C ARG A 75 6.11 13.30 19.02
N GLY A 76 5.57 13.60 17.84
CA GLY A 76 6.17 13.26 16.56
C GLY A 76 5.85 14.27 15.45
N THR A 77 5.92 13.78 14.21
CA THR A 77 5.61 14.52 13.00
C THR A 77 4.45 13.85 12.28
N ARG A 78 3.38 14.60 12.04
CA ARG A 78 2.24 14.17 11.19
C ARG A 78 2.42 14.65 9.75
N VAL A 79 1.87 13.91 8.80
CA VAL A 79 1.76 14.33 7.40
C VAL A 79 0.34 14.85 7.17
N ALA A 80 0.21 16.07 6.66
CA ALA A 80 -1.10 16.70 6.41
C ALA A 80 -1.87 16.03 5.28
N GLU A 81 -1.18 15.63 4.22
CA GLU A 81 -1.74 14.89 3.09
C GLU A 81 -0.81 13.71 2.77
N ALA A 82 -1.20 12.49 3.17
CA ALA A 82 -0.50 11.28 2.79
C ALA A 82 -1.36 10.47 1.82
N LEU A 83 -0.79 10.08 0.68
CA LEU A 83 -1.48 9.32 -0.36
C LEU A 83 -0.91 7.91 -0.52
N THR A 84 -1.77 6.94 -0.78
CA THR A 84 -1.38 5.62 -1.30
C THR A 84 -1.53 5.56 -2.80
N ILE A 85 -0.79 4.67 -3.48
CA ILE A 85 -1.21 4.21 -4.82
C ILE A 85 -2.64 3.65 -4.71
N SER A 86 -3.49 3.82 -5.72
CA SER A 86 -4.91 3.48 -5.61
C SER A 86 -5.12 2.05 -5.08
N PRO A 87 -5.90 1.88 -3.99
CA PRO A 87 -6.23 0.56 -3.47
C PRO A 87 -6.91 -0.30 -4.53
N TRP A 88 -6.27 -1.41 -4.87
CA TRP A 88 -6.73 -2.29 -5.92
C TRP A 88 -6.43 -3.75 -5.59
N HIS A 89 -7.35 -4.62 -5.99
CA HIS A 89 -7.22 -6.07 -5.93
C HIS A 89 -7.38 -6.61 -7.36
N PRO A 90 -6.30 -6.69 -8.15
CA PRO A 90 -6.39 -7.20 -9.51
C PRO A 90 -7.00 -8.60 -9.54
N THR A 91 -7.96 -8.81 -10.42
CA THR A 91 -8.63 -10.10 -10.63
C THR A 91 -8.10 -10.85 -11.86
N VAL A 92 -7.22 -10.23 -12.63
CA VAL A 92 -6.55 -10.82 -13.80
C VAL A 92 -5.17 -11.38 -13.41
N SER A 93 -4.72 -12.38 -14.18
CA SER A 93 -3.44 -13.07 -13.97
C SER A 93 -2.27 -12.08 -14.00
N GLY A 94 -1.40 -12.09 -12.98
CA GLY A 94 -0.20 -11.25 -12.91
C GLY A 94 0.06 -10.70 -11.51
N PHE A 95 -1.01 -10.33 -10.77
CA PHE A 95 -0.86 -9.79 -9.43
C PHE A 95 -0.56 -10.84 -8.36
N TRP A 96 -1.15 -12.03 -8.46
CA TRP A 96 -0.94 -13.10 -7.47
C TRP A 96 0.54 -13.45 -7.23
N PRO A 97 1.39 -13.55 -8.27
CA PRO A 97 2.85 -13.63 -8.10
C PRO A 97 3.48 -12.45 -7.34
N LEU A 98 2.92 -11.24 -7.44
CA LEU A 98 3.42 -10.02 -6.79
C LEU A 98 2.94 -9.86 -5.34
N SER A 99 1.69 -10.18 -5.03
CA SER A 99 1.11 -10.00 -3.70
C SER A 99 -0.20 -10.77 -3.51
N THR A 100 -0.58 -10.98 -2.24
CA THR A 100 -1.86 -11.58 -1.83
C THR A 100 -2.81 -10.60 -1.14
N THR A 101 -2.38 -9.35 -0.95
CA THR A 101 -3.13 -8.25 -0.30
C THR A 101 -3.28 -7.07 -1.28
N SER A 102 -4.15 -6.12 -0.96
CA SER A 102 -4.35 -4.88 -1.73
C SER A 102 -3.03 -4.19 -2.07
N PHE A 103 -2.96 -3.60 -3.27
CA PHE A 103 -1.73 -3.04 -3.86
C PHE A 103 -0.95 -2.00 -3.01
N PRO A 104 -1.57 -1.13 -2.19
CA PRO A 104 -0.85 -0.21 -1.30
C PRO A 104 0.08 -0.91 -0.31
N ASN A 105 -0.33 -2.08 0.18
CA ASN A 105 0.41 -2.78 1.22
C ASN A 105 1.83 -3.19 0.78
N PRO A 106 2.03 -3.98 -0.30
CA PRO A 106 3.38 -4.33 -0.75
C PRO A 106 4.19 -3.11 -1.21
N THR A 107 3.57 -2.10 -1.81
CA THR A 107 4.31 -0.91 -2.30
C THR A 107 4.83 -0.04 -1.16
N THR A 108 4.07 0.10 -0.06
CA THR A 108 4.51 0.79 1.16
C THR A 108 5.78 0.17 1.75
N PHE A 109 5.83 -1.16 1.87
CA PHE A 109 6.99 -1.85 2.48
C PHE A 109 8.13 -2.12 1.49
N ALA A 110 7.86 -2.14 0.18
CA ALA A 110 8.89 -2.18 -0.86
C ALA A 110 9.53 -0.81 -1.07
N GLY A 111 8.85 0.27 -0.68
CA GLY A 111 9.24 1.65 -0.97
C GLY A 111 9.24 1.95 -2.47
N SER A 112 8.46 1.21 -3.26
CA SER A 112 8.40 1.31 -4.72
C SER A 112 7.07 0.76 -5.24
N VAL A 113 6.56 1.33 -6.32
CA VAL A 113 5.42 0.75 -7.08
C VAL A 113 5.85 -0.33 -8.06
N PHE A 114 7.16 -0.47 -8.34
CA PHE A 114 7.71 -1.50 -9.21
C PHE A 114 7.97 -2.77 -8.41
N LEU A 115 6.91 -3.57 -8.27
CA LEU A 115 6.99 -4.83 -7.55
C LEU A 115 7.65 -5.94 -8.37
N ARG A 116 8.36 -6.80 -7.67
CA ARG A 116 8.82 -8.12 -8.13
C ARG A 116 7.93 -9.20 -7.50
N PRO A 117 7.98 -10.46 -7.99
CA PRO A 117 7.28 -11.54 -7.32
C PRO A 117 7.61 -11.58 -5.82
N TRP A 118 6.62 -11.72 -4.93
CA TRP A 118 6.79 -11.48 -3.48
C TRP A 118 7.86 -12.34 -2.81
N ARG A 119 8.17 -13.51 -3.38
CA ARG A 119 9.27 -14.39 -2.92
C ARG A 119 10.67 -13.84 -3.21
N GLN A 120 10.79 -12.90 -4.13
CA GLN A 120 12.02 -12.25 -4.58
C GLN A 120 12.06 -10.77 -4.21
N GLN A 121 10.91 -10.21 -3.77
CA GLN A 121 10.81 -8.81 -3.41
C GLN A 121 11.59 -8.52 -2.13
N ARG A 122 12.42 -7.49 -2.17
CA ARG A 122 13.02 -6.92 -0.96
C ARG A 122 12.04 -5.93 -0.36
N TYR A 123 11.54 -6.26 0.82
CA TYR A 123 10.75 -5.39 1.68
C TYR A 123 11.58 -4.86 2.86
N LEU A 124 11.09 -3.79 3.50
CA LEU A 124 11.73 -3.07 4.60
C LEU A 124 12.26 -3.98 5.73
N GLN A 125 11.50 -5.00 6.14
CA GLN A 125 11.91 -5.91 7.22
C GLN A 125 13.23 -6.63 6.94
N HIS A 126 13.58 -6.88 5.66
CA HIS A 126 14.85 -7.52 5.27
C HIS A 126 16.09 -6.67 5.53
N SER A 127 15.92 -5.41 5.93
CA SER A 127 17.02 -4.52 6.29
C SER A 127 17.36 -4.57 7.79
N PHE A 128 16.58 -5.29 8.60
CA PHE A 128 16.79 -5.43 10.03
C PHE A 128 17.49 -6.75 10.36
N ALA A 129 18.43 -6.70 11.31
CA ALA A 129 19.25 -7.84 11.70
C ALA A 129 18.81 -8.52 13.01
N GLY A 130 17.97 -7.85 13.81
CA GLY A 130 17.41 -8.40 15.05
C GLY A 130 16.08 -9.11 14.81
N TYR A 131 15.43 -9.54 15.90
CA TYR A 131 14.17 -10.27 15.82
C TYR A 131 13.07 -9.43 15.16
N THR A 132 12.31 -10.04 14.26
CA THR A 132 11.26 -9.38 13.48
C THR A 132 9.91 -10.07 13.64
N ALA A 133 8.83 -9.29 13.78
CA ALA A 133 7.49 -9.82 14.01
C ALA A 133 6.44 -9.22 13.06
N HIS A 134 5.60 -10.08 12.49
CA HIS A 134 4.45 -9.72 11.68
C HIS A 134 3.18 -10.29 12.31
N ILE A 135 2.28 -9.40 12.73
CA ILE A 135 1.04 -9.76 13.41
C ILE A 135 -0.10 -9.06 12.69
N ALA A 136 -1.07 -9.84 12.21
CA ALA A 136 -2.31 -9.33 11.65
C ALA A 136 -3.44 -10.34 11.87
N ASN A 137 -4.66 -9.87 11.95
CA ASN A 137 -5.85 -10.71 12.01
C ASN A 137 -6.45 -10.94 10.61
N SER A 138 -5.57 -11.17 9.62
CA SER A 138 -5.97 -11.57 8.28
C SER A 138 -4.89 -12.37 7.54
N ASP A 139 -5.28 -13.47 6.91
CA ASP A 139 -4.42 -14.30 6.05
C ASP A 139 -4.07 -13.64 4.70
N ALA A 140 -4.70 -12.52 4.36
CA ALA A 140 -4.46 -11.78 3.12
C ALA A 140 -3.03 -11.25 3.02
N TYR A 141 -2.34 -11.00 4.14
CA TYR A 141 -1.01 -10.39 4.18
C TYR A 141 0.15 -11.36 3.99
N ARG A 142 -0.12 -12.64 3.66
CA ARG A 142 0.91 -13.69 3.59
C ARG A 142 2.07 -13.41 2.63
N SER A 143 1.85 -12.65 1.54
CA SER A 143 2.93 -12.23 0.63
C SER A 143 4.00 -11.37 1.29
N LEU A 144 3.68 -10.70 2.42
CA LEU A 144 4.61 -9.84 3.15
C LEU A 144 5.42 -10.59 4.22
N ASN A 145 5.14 -11.87 4.46
CA ASN A 145 5.83 -12.68 5.47
C ASN A 145 7.34 -12.92 5.24
N PRO A 146 7.87 -12.99 4.00
CA PRO A 146 9.31 -13.16 3.81
C PRO A 146 10.11 -12.12 4.62
N GLY A 147 11.13 -12.59 5.33
CA GLY A 147 11.98 -11.75 6.17
C GLY A 147 11.53 -11.55 7.61
N PHE A 148 10.40 -12.14 8.04
CA PHE A 148 9.98 -12.14 9.44
C PHE A 148 10.37 -13.42 10.18
N ASP A 149 10.85 -13.30 11.42
CA ASP A 149 11.15 -14.43 12.32
C ASP A 149 9.87 -15.00 12.96
N PHE A 150 8.92 -14.11 13.26
CA PHE A 150 7.62 -14.47 13.82
C PHE A 150 6.48 -13.94 12.98
N VAL A 151 5.52 -14.82 12.69
CA VAL A 151 4.33 -14.51 11.91
C VAL A 151 3.10 -15.07 12.61
N ARG A 152 2.11 -14.21 12.85
CA ARG A 152 0.75 -14.58 13.27
C ARG A 152 -0.24 -13.86 12.36
N LEU A 153 -0.79 -14.61 11.39
CA LEU A 153 -1.88 -14.17 10.53
C LEU A 153 -3.06 -15.10 10.78
N HIS A 154 -4.12 -14.65 11.45
CA HIS A 154 -5.30 -15.48 11.69
C HIS A 154 -6.57 -14.63 11.71
N ASP A 155 -7.51 -14.96 10.84
CA ASP A 155 -8.80 -14.27 10.71
C ASP A 155 -9.66 -14.32 11.98
N ASP A 156 -9.40 -15.28 12.89
CA ASP A 156 -10.13 -15.44 14.15
C ASP A 156 -9.55 -14.57 15.30
N ASP A 157 -8.36 -13.98 15.15
CA ASP A 157 -7.76 -13.12 16.17
C ASP A 157 -8.47 -11.76 16.20
N SER A 158 -8.80 -11.24 17.39
CA SER A 158 -9.31 -9.87 17.51
C SER A 158 -8.18 -8.83 17.40
N ASP A 159 -8.52 -7.58 17.11
CA ASP A 159 -7.56 -6.47 17.18
C ASP A 159 -6.87 -6.39 18.56
N GLU A 160 -7.61 -6.71 19.64
CA GLU A 160 -7.06 -6.74 20.99
C GLU A 160 -6.05 -7.90 21.19
N ASP A 161 -6.30 -9.06 20.58
CA ASP A 161 -5.37 -10.20 20.63
C ASP A 161 -4.07 -9.86 19.91
N ASN A 162 -4.14 -9.15 18.79
CA ASN A 162 -2.96 -8.65 18.07
C ASN A 162 -2.15 -7.69 18.94
N VAL A 163 -2.78 -6.68 19.57
CA VAL A 163 -2.07 -5.75 20.46
C VAL A 163 -1.43 -6.48 21.65
N ARG A 164 -2.17 -7.40 22.28
CA ARG A 164 -1.63 -8.21 23.38
C ARG A 164 -0.45 -9.07 22.91
N LEU A 165 -0.53 -9.65 21.72
CA LEU A 165 0.56 -10.45 21.15
C LEU A 165 1.78 -9.60 20.83
N GLY A 166 1.61 -8.42 20.24
CA GLY A 166 2.70 -7.48 19.97
C GLY A 166 3.44 -7.10 21.25
N LEU A 167 2.71 -6.72 22.31
CA LEU A 167 3.31 -6.44 23.62
C LEU A 167 4.00 -7.66 24.24
N ARG A 168 3.47 -8.88 24.03
CA ARG A 168 4.16 -10.11 24.45
C ARG A 168 5.48 -10.32 23.70
N GLN A 169 5.51 -10.11 22.38
CA GLN A 169 6.73 -10.21 21.58
C GLN A 169 7.79 -9.23 22.08
N LEU A 170 7.42 -7.97 22.31
CA LEU A 170 8.33 -6.96 22.87
C LEU A 170 8.90 -7.38 24.23
N ARG A 171 8.07 -7.93 25.12
CA ARG A 171 8.52 -8.39 26.45
C ARG A 171 9.45 -9.61 26.39
N GLN A 172 9.24 -10.50 25.42
CA GLN A 172 9.98 -11.77 25.31
C GLN A 172 11.27 -11.64 24.51
N HIS A 173 11.37 -10.62 23.65
CA HIS A 173 12.46 -10.43 22.70
C HIS A 173 13.01 -9.00 22.84
N GLU A 174 14.01 -8.82 23.72
CA GLU A 174 14.66 -7.52 23.92
C GLU A 174 15.35 -6.99 22.65
N ASP A 175 15.75 -7.92 21.76
CA ASP A 175 16.40 -7.69 20.47
C ASP A 175 15.40 -7.52 19.31
N LEU A 176 14.10 -7.38 19.59
CA LEU A 176 13.09 -7.07 18.57
C LEU A 176 13.45 -5.75 17.89
N ALA A 177 13.75 -5.83 16.60
CA ALA A 177 14.23 -4.71 15.78
C ALA A 177 13.14 -4.13 14.86
N PHE A 178 12.21 -4.95 14.39
CA PHE A 178 11.11 -4.51 13.52
C PHE A 178 9.81 -5.27 13.80
N MET A 179 8.70 -4.54 13.95
CA MET A 179 7.37 -5.13 14.06
C MET A 179 6.38 -4.45 13.11
N ARG A 180 5.64 -5.27 12.35
CA ARG A 180 4.41 -4.85 11.67
C ARG A 180 3.22 -5.41 12.46
N LEU A 181 2.43 -4.54 13.07
CA LEU A 181 1.26 -4.88 13.87
C LEU A 181 0.02 -4.27 13.21
N LEU A 182 -0.90 -5.11 12.72
CA LEU A 182 -2.10 -4.70 11.99
C LEU A 182 -3.37 -4.95 12.79
N LEU A 183 -4.29 -3.99 12.68
CA LEU A 183 -5.68 -4.06 13.14
C LEU A 183 -6.62 -4.06 11.93
N GLN A 184 -7.62 -4.94 11.91
CA GLN A 184 -8.55 -5.17 10.78
C GLN A 184 -10.01 -4.82 11.07
N ASP A 185 -10.44 -4.66 12.33
CA ASP A 185 -11.88 -4.58 12.64
C ASP A 185 -12.55 -3.40 11.90
N THR A 186 -11.82 -2.30 11.72
CA THR A 186 -12.24 -1.14 10.93
C THR A 186 -12.51 -1.45 9.45
N ASN A 187 -11.75 -2.35 8.84
CA ASN A 187 -11.96 -2.82 7.46
C ASN A 187 -13.20 -3.68 7.34
N ALA A 188 -13.41 -4.63 8.27
CA ALA A 188 -14.59 -5.47 8.29
C ALA A 188 -15.88 -4.63 8.37
N VAL A 189 -15.89 -3.64 9.26
CA VAL A 189 -17.00 -2.70 9.41
C VAL A 189 -17.15 -1.76 8.21
N SER A 190 -16.04 -1.32 7.63
CA SER A 190 -16.04 -0.50 6.41
C SER A 190 -16.69 -1.22 5.21
N GLN A 191 -16.39 -2.51 5.03
CA GLN A 191 -17.01 -3.35 4.02
C GLN A 191 -18.50 -3.57 4.30
N GLU A 192 -18.92 -3.69 5.56
CA GLU A 192 -20.33 -3.72 5.95
C GLU A 192 -21.06 -2.45 5.51
N VAL A 193 -20.48 -1.27 5.78
CA VAL A 193 -21.04 0.02 5.37
C VAL A 193 -21.20 0.11 3.85
N ALA A 194 -20.17 -0.28 3.09
CA ALA A 194 -20.20 -0.26 1.63
C ALA A 194 -21.30 -1.16 1.05
N ASN A 195 -21.49 -2.34 1.65
CA ASN A 195 -22.42 -3.37 1.15
C ASN A 195 -23.81 -3.33 1.79
N ALA A 196 -24.05 -2.42 2.74
CA ALA A 196 -25.31 -2.31 3.44
C ALA A 196 -26.50 -2.17 2.48
N PRO A 197 -27.63 -2.87 2.70
CA PRO A 197 -28.80 -2.77 1.84
C PRO A 197 -29.33 -1.33 1.71
N ALA A 198 -30.04 -1.05 0.61
CA ALA A 198 -30.76 0.21 0.49
C ALA A 198 -31.80 0.36 1.62
N GLY A 199 -31.90 1.56 2.20
CA GLY A 199 -32.81 1.86 3.31
C GLY A 199 -32.19 1.77 4.71
N VAL A 200 -30.99 1.20 4.85
CA VAL A 200 -30.21 1.33 6.09
C VAL A 200 -29.69 2.78 6.18
N PRO A 201 -29.89 3.51 7.30
CA PRO A 201 -29.61 4.96 7.39
C PRO A 201 -28.16 5.37 7.10
N TRP A 202 -27.20 4.48 7.38
CA TRP A 202 -25.76 4.68 7.18
C TRP A 202 -25.22 3.94 5.96
N ALA A 203 -26.07 3.37 5.11
CA ALA A 203 -25.60 2.63 3.95
C ALA A 203 -24.77 3.53 3.03
N ARG A 204 -23.57 3.06 2.71
CA ARG A 204 -22.59 3.79 1.88
C ARG A 204 -22.16 5.16 2.43
N ASP A 205 -22.23 5.35 3.74
CA ASP A 205 -21.64 6.50 4.43
C ASP A 205 -21.06 6.07 5.77
N ILE A 206 -19.73 5.99 5.87
CA ILE A 206 -19.05 5.58 7.10
C ILE A 206 -19.31 6.51 8.28
N TYR A 207 -19.75 7.75 8.03
CA TYR A 207 -20.15 8.70 9.07
C TYR A 207 -21.67 8.94 9.08
N GLY A 208 -22.43 8.12 8.36
CA GLY A 208 -23.87 8.16 8.37
C GLY A 208 -24.44 7.95 9.76
N ASN A 209 -25.66 8.44 10.00
CA ASN A 209 -26.28 8.36 11.32
C ASN A 209 -26.45 6.89 11.76
N GLY A 210 -25.85 6.52 12.89
CA GLY A 210 -25.84 5.16 13.41
C GLY A 210 -24.89 4.19 12.70
N SER A 211 -23.97 4.70 11.88
CA SER A 211 -22.90 3.89 11.28
C SER A 211 -22.08 3.18 12.37
N PRO A 212 -21.73 1.89 12.19
CA PRO A 212 -20.84 1.18 13.12
C PRO A 212 -19.37 1.63 13.04
N TYR A 213 -18.97 2.30 11.95
CA TYR A 213 -17.57 2.63 11.68
C TYR A 213 -16.90 3.54 12.72
N PRO A 214 -17.52 4.63 13.22
CA PRO A 214 -16.91 5.48 14.25
C PRO A 214 -16.55 4.74 15.53
N ASP A 215 -17.33 3.73 15.92
CA ASP A 215 -17.08 2.96 17.14
C ASP A 215 -15.94 1.96 16.96
N ALA A 216 -15.86 1.32 15.78
CA ALA A 216 -14.70 0.50 15.41
C ALA A 216 -13.40 1.31 15.42
N VAL A 217 -13.43 2.53 14.85
CA VAL A 217 -12.27 3.43 14.84
C VAL A 217 -11.88 3.88 16.26
N ARG A 218 -12.84 4.24 17.12
CA ARG A 218 -12.54 4.60 18.51
C ARG A 218 -11.95 3.42 19.29
N ASN A 219 -12.40 2.20 19.02
CA ASN A 219 -11.79 1.01 19.61
C ASN A 219 -10.34 0.82 19.14
N ALA A 220 -10.07 1.00 17.84
CA ALA A 220 -8.71 0.94 17.30
C ALA A 220 -7.79 2.00 17.94
N ASP A 221 -8.28 3.22 18.16
CA ASP A 221 -7.52 4.26 18.88
C ASP A 221 -7.26 3.90 20.35
N ARG A 222 -8.26 3.35 21.06
CA ARG A 222 -8.08 2.84 22.43
C ARG A 222 -7.02 1.73 22.49
N LEU A 223 -6.96 0.87 21.47
CA LEU A 223 -5.97 -0.20 21.35
C LEU A 223 -4.57 0.35 21.04
N LEU A 224 -4.46 1.41 20.23
CA LEU A 224 -3.23 2.18 20.10
C LEU A 224 -2.77 2.73 21.45
N GLY A 225 -3.68 3.33 22.24
CA GLY A 225 -3.37 3.77 23.61
C GLY A 225 -2.86 2.66 24.52
N THR A 226 -3.51 1.49 24.48
CA THR A 226 -3.08 0.29 25.22
C THR A 226 -1.65 -0.13 24.83
N PHE A 227 -1.33 -0.06 23.55
CA PHE A 227 0.00 -0.36 23.03
C PHE A 227 1.05 0.66 23.48
N LEU A 228 0.73 1.96 23.39
CA LEU A 228 1.60 3.05 23.85
C LEU A 228 1.94 2.92 25.34
N ASP A 229 0.94 2.70 26.19
CA ASP A 229 1.16 2.51 27.62
C ASP A 229 1.95 1.21 27.90
N GLY A 230 1.79 0.20 27.03
CA GLY A 230 2.59 -1.01 27.06
C GLY A 230 4.07 -0.76 26.80
N LEU A 231 4.41 0.04 25.80
CA LEU A 231 5.79 0.47 25.52
C LEU A 231 6.40 1.23 26.70
N GLU A 232 5.62 2.15 27.31
CA GLU A 232 6.07 2.91 28.47
C GLU A 232 6.36 1.99 29.68
N ARG A 233 5.45 1.04 29.98
CA ARG A 233 5.67 0.05 31.06
C ARG A 233 6.87 -0.86 30.83
N LEU A 234 7.17 -1.18 29.57
CA LEU A 234 8.34 -1.98 29.19
C LEU A 234 9.64 -1.16 29.18
N GLY A 235 9.57 0.17 29.36
CA GLY A 235 10.75 1.05 29.25
C GLY A 235 11.29 1.17 27.82
N MET A 236 10.46 0.88 26.82
CA MET A 236 10.84 0.83 25.40
C MET A 236 10.32 2.02 24.60
N ALA A 237 9.66 3.00 25.23
CA ALA A 237 9.04 4.11 24.52
C ALA A 237 10.07 5.06 23.87
N GLU A 238 11.17 5.36 24.57
CA GLU A 238 12.14 6.39 24.14
C GLU A 238 13.09 5.93 23.03
N ASP A 239 13.28 4.62 22.83
CA ASP A 239 14.16 4.02 21.82
C ASP A 239 13.37 3.32 20.69
N THR A 240 12.05 3.55 20.63
CA THR A 240 11.16 3.04 19.58
C THR A 240 10.83 4.12 18.56
N LEU A 241 11.05 3.82 17.28
CA LEU A 241 10.42 4.54 16.18
C LEU A 241 9.05 3.94 15.89
N LEU A 242 8.00 4.64 16.26
CA LEU A 242 6.61 4.27 15.99
C LEU A 242 6.12 5.00 14.73
N VAL A 243 5.54 4.23 13.80
CA VAL A 243 4.86 4.75 12.63
C VAL A 243 3.41 4.28 12.66
N VAL A 244 2.46 5.23 12.71
CA VAL A 244 1.03 4.95 12.65
C VAL A 244 0.53 5.31 11.26
N LEU A 245 -0.09 4.36 10.57
CA LEU A 245 -0.57 4.53 9.18
C LEU A 245 -1.83 3.70 8.88
N ALA A 246 -2.40 3.92 7.70
CA ALA A 246 -3.47 3.12 7.10
C ALA A 246 -3.14 2.79 5.63
N ASP A 247 -4.03 2.06 4.94
CA ASP A 247 -3.83 1.59 3.57
C ASP A 247 -4.91 1.99 2.55
N GLY A 248 -6.05 2.52 3.00
CA GLY A 248 -7.02 3.21 2.14
C GLY A 248 -8.47 3.05 2.60
N GLN A 249 -9.26 4.11 2.49
CA GLN A 249 -10.65 4.15 2.93
C GLN A 249 -11.41 5.31 2.30
N SER A 250 -12.61 5.07 1.77
CA SER A 250 -13.52 6.13 1.28
C SER A 250 -14.65 6.39 2.25
N ARG A 251 -15.22 7.60 2.25
CA ARG A 251 -16.48 7.90 2.95
C ARG A 251 -17.61 6.97 2.54
N HIS A 252 -17.59 6.42 1.32
CA HIS A 252 -18.56 5.44 0.84
C HIS A 252 -18.51 4.10 1.60
N GLY A 253 -17.42 3.82 2.31
CA GLY A 253 -17.08 2.48 2.75
C GLY A 253 -16.15 1.79 1.74
N TRP A 254 -15.29 0.93 2.27
CA TRP A 254 -14.18 0.29 1.58
C TRP A 254 -13.31 1.27 0.79
N HIS A 255 -12.65 0.84 -0.28
CA HIS A 255 -11.70 1.66 -1.03
C HIS A 255 -11.97 1.66 -2.56
N PRO A 256 -13.08 2.24 -3.05
CA PRO A 256 -13.36 2.30 -4.48
C PRO A 256 -12.34 3.17 -5.22
N VAL A 257 -11.71 2.65 -6.28
CA VAL A 257 -10.64 3.34 -7.05
C VAL A 257 -11.04 4.72 -7.58
N GLN A 258 -12.31 4.92 -7.93
CA GLN A 258 -12.81 6.19 -8.47
C GLN A 258 -13.00 7.29 -7.40
N ALA A 259 -12.99 6.93 -6.12
CA ALA A 259 -13.22 7.85 -5.02
C ALA A 259 -11.90 8.48 -4.57
N GLU A 260 -11.76 9.81 -4.68
CA GLU A 260 -10.51 10.51 -4.36
C GLU A 260 -10.06 10.38 -2.90
N ASP A 261 -11.01 10.16 -2.00
CA ASP A 261 -10.74 9.95 -0.58
C ASP A 261 -10.22 8.54 -0.26
N SER A 262 -10.45 7.54 -1.14
CA SER A 262 -10.07 6.14 -0.92
C SER A 262 -8.58 5.89 -0.75
N TRP A 263 -7.76 6.81 -1.26
CA TRP A 263 -6.30 6.70 -1.32
C TRP A 263 -5.61 7.79 -0.50
N ARG A 264 -6.36 8.46 0.39
CA ARG A 264 -5.84 9.34 1.44
C ARG A 264 -5.77 8.59 2.75
N ILE A 265 -4.65 8.68 3.44
CA ILE A 265 -4.42 7.99 4.72
C ILE A 265 -3.93 8.96 5.79
N PRO A 266 -4.23 8.71 7.08
CA PRO A 266 -3.50 9.32 8.17
C PRO A 266 -2.08 8.72 8.25
N LEU A 267 -1.08 9.55 8.56
CA LEU A 267 0.31 9.11 8.70
C LEU A 267 1.05 9.95 9.75
N VAL A 268 1.63 9.27 10.74
CA VAL A 268 2.41 9.89 11.81
C VAL A 268 3.67 9.07 12.10
N PHE A 269 4.79 9.76 12.27
CA PHE A 269 6.05 9.19 12.77
C PHE A 269 6.34 9.78 14.15
N ALA A 270 6.79 8.97 15.10
CA ALA A 270 7.22 9.42 16.43
C ALA A 270 8.36 8.55 16.95
N GLY A 271 9.33 9.15 17.64
CA GLY A 271 10.49 8.44 18.19
C GLY A 271 11.81 9.19 17.96
N PRO A 272 12.96 8.52 18.19
CA PRO A 272 14.26 9.15 18.02
C PRO A 272 14.49 9.67 16.61
N GLY A 273 15.11 10.85 16.50
CA GLY A 273 15.42 11.50 15.23
C GLY A 273 14.22 12.14 14.53
N VAL A 274 12.99 11.97 15.01
CA VAL A 274 11.77 12.59 14.46
C VAL A 274 11.48 13.93 15.16
N ALA A 275 11.14 14.97 14.39
CA ALA A 275 10.75 16.25 14.96
C ALA A 275 9.41 16.13 15.71
N LYS A 276 9.27 16.80 16.86
CA LYS A 276 8.06 16.75 17.70
C LYS A 276 7.11 17.91 17.39
N GLY A 277 5.80 17.68 17.48
CA GLY A 277 4.75 18.67 17.24
C GLY A 277 4.76 19.26 15.82
N ARG A 278 5.36 18.57 14.84
CA ARG A 278 5.53 19.08 13.48
C ARG A 278 4.43 18.52 12.57
N THR A 279 4.04 19.33 11.58
CA THR A 279 3.24 18.88 10.45
C THR A 279 4.03 19.13 9.17
N VAL A 280 4.19 18.09 8.35
CA VAL A 280 4.76 18.21 7.00
C VAL A 280 3.64 18.16 5.97
N PRO A 281 3.77 18.85 4.82
CA PRO A 281 2.64 19.08 3.94
C PRO A 281 2.18 17.82 3.20
N TYR A 282 3.10 16.94 2.80
CA TYR A 282 2.78 15.89 1.83
C TYR A 282 3.72 14.68 1.89
N ALA A 283 3.18 13.49 1.67
CA ALA A 283 3.96 12.26 1.44
C ALA A 283 3.17 11.25 0.56
N GLU A 284 3.91 10.36 -0.10
CA GLU A 284 3.34 9.21 -0.82
C GLU A 284 3.74 7.92 -0.09
N ASN A 285 2.94 6.85 -0.20
CA ASN A 285 3.17 5.63 0.59
C ASN A 285 4.52 4.96 0.29
N ILE A 286 5.04 5.13 -0.93
CA ILE A 286 6.38 4.68 -1.33
C ILE A 286 7.51 5.42 -0.61
N ASP A 287 7.25 6.58 0.00
CA ASP A 287 8.22 7.35 0.79
C ASP A 287 8.39 6.79 2.21
N ILE A 288 7.43 5.97 2.69
CA ILE A 288 7.38 5.50 4.09
C ILE A 288 8.56 4.58 4.40
N ALA A 289 8.73 3.51 3.62
CA ALA A 289 9.83 2.56 3.82
C ALA A 289 11.24 3.19 3.77
N PRO A 290 11.62 3.98 2.75
CA PRO A 290 12.93 4.62 2.73
C PRO A 290 13.11 5.62 3.88
N THR A 291 12.05 6.32 4.31
CA THR A 291 12.10 7.20 5.49
C THR A 291 12.35 6.43 6.77
N ILE A 292 11.66 5.31 6.99
CA ILE A 292 11.90 4.44 8.15
C ILE A 292 13.34 3.91 8.13
N ALA A 293 13.80 3.44 6.97
CA ALA A 293 15.17 2.93 6.83
C ALA A 293 16.22 4.00 7.17
N ALA A 294 16.03 5.23 6.68
CA ALA A 294 16.92 6.35 6.97
C ALA A 294 16.92 6.76 8.45
N LEU A 295 15.75 6.76 9.12
CA LEU A 295 15.64 7.04 10.56
C LEU A 295 16.27 5.94 11.42
N ALA A 296 16.14 4.68 11.00
CA ALA A 296 16.69 3.51 11.68
C ALA A 296 18.19 3.27 11.38
N GLY A 297 18.74 3.96 10.36
CA GLY A 297 20.12 3.77 9.92
C GLY A 297 20.39 2.43 9.21
N VAL A 298 19.37 1.88 8.55
CA VAL A 298 19.48 0.64 7.77
C VAL A 298 19.36 0.93 6.27
N ALA A 299 19.72 -0.02 5.42
CA ALA A 299 19.57 0.13 3.98
C ALA A 299 18.08 0.21 3.60
N GLY A 300 17.74 1.07 2.63
CA GLY A 300 16.41 1.06 2.02
C GLY A 300 16.10 -0.30 1.36
N PRO A 301 14.81 -0.68 1.23
CA PRO A 301 14.44 -1.94 0.60
C PRO A 301 14.72 -1.96 -0.91
N THR A 302 14.53 -0.83 -1.59
CA THR A 302 14.67 -0.70 -3.05
C THR A 302 15.20 0.69 -3.40
N ASP A 303 15.91 0.79 -4.53
CA ASP A 303 16.37 2.03 -5.15
C ASP A 303 16.29 1.86 -6.68
N ASP A 304 15.05 1.79 -7.19
CA ASP A 304 14.75 1.70 -8.61
C ASP A 304 13.94 2.92 -9.07
N GLY A 305 13.64 3.00 -10.37
CA GLY A 305 12.89 4.13 -10.91
C GLY A 305 11.45 4.25 -10.39
N GLY A 306 10.95 3.25 -9.66
CA GLY A 306 9.64 3.23 -9.00
C GLY A 306 9.69 3.69 -7.54
N SER A 307 10.89 3.94 -6.99
CA SER A 307 11.11 4.18 -5.57
C SER A 307 10.66 5.57 -5.09
N GLY A 308 10.19 5.61 -3.85
CA GLY A 308 9.91 6.85 -3.13
C GLY A 308 11.18 7.54 -2.61
N ARG A 309 11.01 8.73 -2.04
CA ARG A 309 12.10 9.51 -1.44
C ARG A 309 12.15 9.33 0.08
N VAL A 310 13.27 9.72 0.68
CA VAL A 310 13.34 9.95 2.12
C VAL A 310 12.65 11.29 2.44
N LEU A 311 11.74 11.27 3.42
CA LEU A 311 11.08 12.46 3.96
C LEU A 311 12.00 13.14 4.99
N ASP A 312 13.08 13.78 4.52
CA ASP A 312 14.04 14.44 5.41
C ASP A 312 13.38 15.51 6.30
N GLU A 313 12.28 16.13 5.85
CA GLU A 313 11.48 17.09 6.62
C GLU A 313 10.84 16.52 7.90
N ILE A 314 10.76 15.19 8.03
CA ILE A 314 10.30 14.51 9.26
C ILE A 314 11.39 14.51 10.34
N ARG A 315 12.66 14.61 9.93
CA ARG A 315 13.81 14.51 10.83
C ARG A 315 13.98 15.80 11.64
N THR A 316 14.52 15.68 12.85
CA THR A 316 14.83 16.85 13.70
C THR A 316 15.73 17.87 13.02
N THR A 317 16.66 17.39 12.17
CA THR A 317 17.60 18.21 11.41
C THR A 317 17.06 18.71 10.07
N GLY A 318 15.88 18.24 9.64
CA GLY A 318 15.29 18.57 8.35
C GLY A 318 14.50 19.87 8.37
N GLY A 319 14.60 20.63 7.27
CA GLY A 319 13.71 21.74 6.96
C GLY A 319 12.50 21.28 6.14
N LEU A 320 11.47 22.12 6.02
CA LEU A 320 10.35 21.85 5.13
C LEU A 320 10.81 21.85 3.67
N ALA A 321 10.42 20.83 2.91
CA ALA A 321 10.71 20.72 1.49
C ALA A 321 9.74 21.59 0.66
N ASN A 322 10.28 22.30 -0.33
CA ASN A 322 9.50 22.99 -1.36
C ASN A 322 9.44 22.14 -2.63
N GLY A 323 8.30 22.15 -3.33
CA GLY A 323 8.18 21.47 -4.62
C GLY A 323 8.25 19.95 -4.55
N VAL A 324 7.68 19.35 -3.48
CA VAL A 324 7.63 17.90 -3.30
C VAL A 324 6.98 17.22 -4.53
N PRO A 325 7.65 16.23 -5.16
CA PRO A 325 7.06 15.47 -6.25
C PRO A 325 5.75 14.79 -5.82
N ARG A 326 4.75 14.82 -6.71
CA ARG A 326 3.41 14.26 -6.51
C ARG A 326 3.16 13.17 -7.57
N ARG A 327 4.01 12.14 -7.59
CA ARG A 327 4.08 11.15 -8.68
C ARG A 327 2.95 10.13 -8.56
N VAL A 328 2.80 9.52 -7.38
CA VAL A 328 1.66 8.64 -7.07
C VAL A 328 0.35 9.40 -7.21
N GLU A 329 0.29 10.69 -6.82
CA GLU A 329 -0.89 11.51 -7.10
C GLU A 329 -1.25 11.57 -8.58
N ARG A 330 -0.29 11.93 -9.42
CA ARG A 330 -0.50 12.04 -10.86
C ARG A 330 -0.91 10.70 -11.47
N ILE A 331 -0.24 9.61 -11.10
CA ILE A 331 -0.54 8.27 -11.59
C ILE A 331 -1.97 7.86 -11.24
N ASN A 332 -2.40 8.06 -10.00
CA ASN A 332 -3.76 7.72 -9.59
C ASN A 332 -4.81 8.59 -10.28
N ARG A 333 -4.55 9.88 -10.51
CA ARG A 333 -5.44 10.74 -11.33
C ARG A 333 -5.55 10.22 -12.76
N GLN A 334 -4.43 9.84 -13.37
CA GLN A 334 -4.41 9.23 -14.70
C GLN A 334 -5.16 7.90 -14.74
N ILE A 335 -5.02 7.04 -13.73
CA ILE A 335 -5.78 5.78 -13.58
C ILE A 335 -7.28 6.06 -13.51
N VAL A 336 -7.70 6.99 -12.65
CA VAL A 336 -9.12 7.37 -12.48
C VAL A 336 -9.72 7.85 -13.80
N GLU A 337 -8.98 8.71 -14.51
CA GLU A 337 -9.37 9.22 -15.83
C GLU A 337 -9.44 8.11 -16.88
N TYR A 338 -8.40 7.28 -16.94
CA TYR A 338 -8.29 6.16 -17.87
C TYR A 338 -9.47 5.20 -17.75
N LEU A 339 -9.81 4.79 -16.52
CA LEU A 339 -10.94 3.88 -16.27
C LEU A 339 -12.28 4.48 -16.74
N ARG A 340 -12.44 5.81 -16.68
CA ARG A 340 -13.66 6.47 -17.19
C ARG A 340 -13.68 6.48 -18.71
N VAL A 341 -12.58 6.91 -19.33
CA VAL A 341 -12.45 6.99 -20.80
C VAL A 341 -12.58 5.60 -21.41
N GLU A 342 -11.86 4.62 -20.90
CA GLU A 342 -11.91 3.22 -21.34
C GLU A 342 -13.34 2.66 -21.23
N GLY A 343 -13.99 2.80 -20.07
CA GLY A 343 -15.35 2.31 -19.88
C GLY A 343 -16.35 2.92 -20.87
N TRP A 344 -16.24 4.23 -21.11
CA TRP A 344 -17.09 4.94 -22.07
C TRP A 344 -16.83 4.51 -23.52
N MET A 345 -15.56 4.42 -23.92
CA MET A 345 -15.18 3.99 -25.26
C MET A 345 -15.64 2.56 -25.53
N ARG A 346 -15.45 1.63 -24.58
CA ARG A 346 -15.91 0.24 -24.70
C ARG A 346 -17.42 0.12 -24.87
N ALA A 347 -18.20 0.96 -24.17
CA ALA A 347 -19.65 0.98 -24.31
C ALA A 347 -20.13 1.40 -25.71
N HIS A 348 -19.34 2.22 -26.42
CA HIS A 348 -19.69 2.77 -27.74
C HIS A 348 -18.93 2.11 -28.90
N ALA A 349 -17.92 1.30 -28.63
CA ALA A 349 -17.03 0.69 -29.63
C ALA A 349 -17.78 -0.13 -30.70
N ARG A 350 -18.94 -0.70 -30.39
CA ARG A 350 -19.76 -1.44 -31.36
C ARG A 350 -20.29 -0.54 -32.49
N GLU A 351 -20.71 0.68 -32.15
CA GLU A 351 -21.23 1.66 -33.11
C GLU A 351 -20.11 2.47 -33.74
N TYR A 352 -19.01 2.65 -33.02
CA TYR A 352 -17.84 3.42 -33.43
C TYR A 352 -16.55 2.58 -33.34
N PRO A 353 -16.30 1.65 -34.28
CA PRO A 353 -15.18 0.70 -34.18
C PRO A 353 -13.78 1.33 -34.11
N TYR A 354 -13.63 2.57 -34.58
CA TYR A 354 -12.38 3.32 -34.43
C TYR A 354 -11.95 3.45 -32.96
N LEU A 355 -12.90 3.55 -32.03
CA LEU A 355 -12.61 3.58 -30.60
C LEU A 355 -11.92 2.29 -30.12
N ASP A 356 -12.35 1.14 -30.63
CA ASP A 356 -11.76 -0.16 -30.27
C ASP A 356 -10.31 -0.27 -30.74
N VAL A 357 -10.05 0.16 -31.99
CA VAL A 357 -8.70 0.21 -32.55
C VAL A 357 -7.77 1.10 -31.71
N ARG A 358 -8.28 2.23 -31.21
CA ARG A 358 -7.50 3.16 -30.40
C ARG A 358 -7.29 2.67 -28.97
N LEU A 359 -8.26 1.97 -28.38
CA LEU A 359 -8.07 1.25 -27.11
C LEU A 359 -7.01 0.15 -27.23
N MET A 360 -6.99 -0.59 -28.35
CA MET A 360 -5.95 -1.58 -28.60
C MET A 360 -4.56 -0.94 -28.69
N ALA A 361 -4.44 0.21 -29.35
CA ALA A 361 -3.19 0.96 -29.45
C ALA A 361 -2.71 1.49 -28.09
N ALA A 362 -3.61 2.13 -27.32
CA ALA A 362 -3.27 2.68 -26.00
C ALA A 362 -2.76 1.64 -25.00
N HIS A 363 -3.17 0.37 -25.13
CA HIS A 363 -2.73 -0.73 -24.26
C HIS A 363 -1.48 -1.47 -24.73
N ASN A 364 -0.97 -1.16 -25.92
CA ASN A 364 0.03 -2.00 -26.58
C ASN A 364 1.23 -1.19 -27.05
N GLY A 365 2.27 -1.17 -26.22
CA GLY A 365 3.55 -0.53 -26.52
C GLY A 365 4.34 -1.16 -27.68
N LEU A 366 3.83 -2.21 -28.34
CA LEU A 366 4.37 -2.72 -29.60
C LEU A 366 3.75 -2.02 -30.82
N VAL A 367 2.57 -1.41 -30.65
CA VAL A 367 1.82 -0.71 -31.70
C VAL A 367 2.10 0.79 -31.65
N THR A 368 2.37 1.33 -30.47
CA THR A 368 2.70 2.74 -30.22
C THR A 368 3.98 2.86 -29.40
N ASP A 369 4.64 4.03 -29.45
CA ASP A 369 5.89 4.29 -28.71
C ASP A 369 5.73 4.32 -27.18
N ALA A 370 4.49 4.24 -26.68
CA ALA A 370 4.11 4.23 -25.28
C ALA A 370 2.79 3.46 -25.07
N GLN A 371 2.50 3.05 -23.84
CA GLN A 371 1.24 2.40 -23.45
C GLN A 371 0.75 2.91 -22.10
N PHE A 372 -0.55 2.74 -21.83
CA PHE A 372 -1.10 3.00 -20.51
C PHE A 372 -0.74 1.86 -19.54
N TRP A 373 -0.10 2.23 -18.43
CA TRP A 373 0.29 1.31 -17.35
C TRP A 373 -0.90 1.10 -16.39
N SER A 374 -1.83 0.22 -16.77
CA SER A 374 -3.09 0.01 -16.05
C SER A 374 -2.93 -0.78 -14.74
N LEU A 375 -3.91 -0.66 -13.85
CA LEU A 375 -4.00 -1.40 -12.59
C LEU A 375 -4.16 -2.93 -12.77
N ASP A 376 -4.54 -3.38 -13.96
CA ASP A 376 -4.73 -4.80 -14.27
C ASP A 376 -3.43 -5.49 -14.74
N ARG A 377 -2.40 -4.71 -15.10
CA ARG A 377 -1.09 -5.20 -15.57
C ARG A 377 0.05 -4.64 -14.73
N ILE A 378 -0.13 -4.61 -13.41
CA ILE A 378 0.84 -4.06 -12.45
C ILE A 378 2.21 -4.75 -12.54
N ASP A 379 2.24 -6.01 -12.92
CA ASP A 379 3.48 -6.78 -13.17
C ASP A 379 4.33 -6.25 -14.32
N GLU A 380 3.74 -5.41 -15.18
CA GLU A 380 4.46 -4.77 -16.28
C GLU A 380 4.99 -3.38 -15.93
N TRP A 381 4.52 -2.75 -14.85
CA TRP A 381 4.92 -1.40 -14.46
C TRP A 381 6.44 -1.19 -14.39
N PRO A 382 7.27 -2.15 -13.92
CA PRO A 382 8.72 -2.00 -13.94
C PRO A 382 9.31 -1.72 -15.33
N GLN A 383 8.61 -2.09 -16.42
CA GLN A 383 9.04 -1.85 -17.80
C GLN A 383 9.02 -0.36 -18.17
N ALA A 384 8.26 0.48 -17.45
CA ALA A 384 8.29 1.93 -17.62
C ALA A 384 9.66 2.55 -17.29
N GLY A 385 10.47 1.85 -16.48
CA GLY A 385 11.83 2.26 -16.10
C GLY A 385 11.90 3.37 -15.07
N SER A 386 10.95 4.32 -15.06
CA SER A 386 10.79 5.32 -13.99
C SER A 386 9.34 5.79 -13.83
N LEU A 387 9.00 6.33 -12.67
CA LEU A 387 7.70 6.97 -12.44
C LEU A 387 7.45 8.16 -13.38
N ASP A 388 8.48 8.97 -13.66
CA ASP A 388 8.35 10.12 -14.55
C ASP A 388 8.04 9.67 -15.98
N ARG A 389 8.69 8.60 -16.46
CA ARG A 389 8.37 7.99 -17.76
C ARG A 389 6.99 7.34 -17.77
N MET A 390 6.61 6.66 -16.70
CA MET A 390 5.27 6.07 -16.55
C MET A 390 4.16 7.14 -16.67
N ILE A 391 4.36 8.31 -16.04
CA ILE A 391 3.44 9.45 -16.13
C ILE A 391 3.35 9.98 -17.57
N GLU A 392 4.48 10.11 -18.27
CA GLU A 392 4.53 10.54 -19.67
C GLU A 392 3.81 9.55 -20.59
N ASP A 393 4.08 8.25 -20.45
CA ASP A 393 3.44 7.20 -21.24
C ASP A 393 1.93 7.15 -21.00
N ASN A 394 1.50 7.25 -19.74
CA ASN A 394 0.09 7.31 -19.38
C ASN A 394 -0.60 8.55 -19.98
N GLN A 395 0.06 9.70 -19.99
CA GLN A 395 -0.49 10.91 -20.59
C GLN A 395 -0.63 10.77 -22.10
N TYR A 396 0.38 10.22 -22.77
CA TYR A 396 0.32 9.94 -24.21
C TYR A 396 -0.87 9.04 -24.56
N ALA A 397 -1.08 7.97 -23.79
CA ALA A 397 -2.20 7.06 -24.01
C ALA A 397 -3.56 7.76 -23.77
N LEU A 398 -3.68 8.58 -22.71
CA LEU A 398 -4.90 9.36 -22.46
C LEU A 398 -5.19 10.35 -23.59
N ASP A 399 -4.19 11.09 -24.06
CA ASP A 399 -4.33 12.05 -25.15
C ASP A 399 -4.78 11.35 -26.44
N LEU A 400 -4.20 10.18 -26.74
CA LEU A 400 -4.61 9.33 -27.87
C LEU A 400 -6.08 8.91 -27.78
N LEU A 401 -6.55 8.53 -26.60
CA LEU A 401 -7.94 8.08 -26.39
C LEU A 401 -8.94 9.24 -26.45
N HIS A 402 -8.60 10.41 -25.89
CA HIS A 402 -9.42 11.61 -25.99
C HIS A 402 -9.53 12.12 -27.43
N GLN A 403 -8.41 12.13 -28.16
CA GLN A 403 -8.43 12.46 -29.58
C GLN A 403 -9.32 11.47 -30.37
N ALA A 404 -9.22 10.18 -30.08
CA ALA A 404 -10.05 9.16 -30.70
C ALA A 404 -11.55 9.40 -30.46
N LEU A 405 -11.93 9.75 -29.23
CA LEU A 405 -13.31 10.11 -28.89
C LEU A 405 -13.80 11.29 -29.74
N GLN A 406 -13.01 12.36 -29.85
CA GLN A 406 -13.36 13.56 -30.64
C GLN A 406 -13.52 13.25 -32.13
N GLU A 407 -12.65 12.43 -32.69
CA GLU A 407 -12.64 12.09 -34.13
C GLU A 407 -13.67 11.02 -34.52
N SER A 408 -14.10 10.18 -33.57
CA SER A 408 -14.95 9.02 -33.86
C SER A 408 -16.38 9.36 -34.24
N GLY A 409 -16.87 10.56 -33.88
CA GLY A 409 -18.29 10.91 -33.92
C GLY A 409 -19.15 10.29 -32.81
N ALA A 410 -18.54 9.57 -31.85
CA ALA A 410 -19.22 9.03 -30.69
C ALA A 410 -19.68 10.14 -29.73
N PRO A 411 -20.69 9.88 -28.87
CA PRO A 411 -21.06 10.82 -27.81
C PRO A 411 -19.87 11.20 -26.93
N PRO A 412 -19.74 12.48 -26.52
CA PRO A 412 -18.63 12.91 -25.68
C PRO A 412 -18.72 12.28 -24.28
N LEU A 413 -17.57 12.08 -23.63
CA LEU A 413 -17.52 11.57 -22.26
C LEU A 413 -18.30 12.50 -21.31
N PRO A 414 -19.31 12.01 -20.57
CA PRO A 414 -20.09 12.85 -19.66
C PRO A 414 -19.23 13.47 -18.56
N GLY A 415 -19.35 14.78 -18.38
CA GLY A 415 -18.58 15.51 -17.35
C GLY A 415 -17.09 15.69 -17.65
N GLY A 416 -16.63 15.37 -18.87
CA GLY A 416 -15.30 15.76 -19.33
C GLY A 416 -15.16 17.28 -19.43
N ARG A 417 -13.95 17.80 -19.18
CA ARG A 417 -13.63 19.19 -19.57
C ARG A 417 -13.65 19.23 -21.10
N GLY A 418 -14.64 19.93 -21.66
CA GLY A 418 -14.69 20.26 -23.09
C GLY A 418 -13.68 21.32 -23.47
#